data_AF-A0A178N0Z6-F1
#
_entry.id   AF-A0A178N0Z6-F1
#
_cell.length_a   1.000
_cell.length_b   1.000
_cell.length_c   1.000
_cell.angle_alpha   90.00
_cell.angle_beta   90.00
_cell.angle_gamma   90.00
#
_symmetry.space_group_name_H-M   'P 1'
#
loop_
_entity.id
_entity.type
_entity.pdbx_description
1 polymer ?
#
loop_
_entity_poly.entity_id
_entity_poly.type
_entity_poly.pdbx_seq_one_letter_code
_entity_poly.pdbx_strand_id
1 'polypeptide(L)'
;MRNFLNLYSTPITVALFAVAVVTGVPIFFHIGDRFLKGAHEWLSLAFVAPAVTGSGRGGNPMMALAGKMVEAPLVQLAPALGVEASALVRRLEAGGIKQADPAWSAAAIAAANGKPVQHVAQLLMAESRR
;
A
#
# COMPACT_ATOMS: atom_id res chain seq x y z
N MET A 1 3.09 4.33 22.90
CA MET A 1 2.97 2.91 22.45
C MET A 1 3.37 2.68 20.98
N ARG A 2 3.07 3.57 20.02
CA ARG A 2 3.36 3.35 18.58
C ARG A 2 4.84 3.17 18.21
N ASN A 3 5.79 3.82 18.90
CA ASN A 3 7.23 3.64 18.61
C ASN A 3 7.76 2.25 18.99
N PHE A 4 7.24 1.63 20.07
CA PHE A 4 7.70 0.32 20.51
C PHE A 4 7.35 -0.76 19.48
N LEU A 5 6.10 -0.83 19.01
CA LEU A 5 5.70 -1.82 18.00
C LEU A 5 6.49 -1.68 16.69
N ASN A 6 6.74 -0.46 16.22
CA ASN A 6 7.47 -0.24 14.96
C ASN A 6 8.96 -0.57 15.07
N LEU A 7 9.60 -0.29 16.21
CA LEU A 7 11.01 -0.57 16.44
C LEU A 7 11.29 -2.07 16.62
N TYR A 8 10.33 -2.81 17.18
CA TYR A 8 10.46 -4.25 17.43
C TYR A 8 9.87 -5.13 16.33
N SER A 9 9.22 -4.58 15.29
CA SER A 9 8.58 -5.40 14.25
C SER A 9 9.58 -6.33 13.54
N THR A 10 10.72 -5.82 13.09
CA THR A 10 11.76 -6.62 12.43
C THR A 10 12.38 -7.68 13.34
N PRO A 11 12.84 -7.36 14.58
CA PRO A 11 13.39 -8.39 15.46
C PRO A 11 12.33 -9.42 15.89
N ILE A 12 11.05 -9.04 16.00
CA ILE A 12 9.96 -10.00 16.28
C ILE A 12 9.78 -10.96 15.10
N THR A 13 9.74 -10.46 13.85
CA THR A 13 9.64 -11.33 12.67
C THR A 13 10.84 -12.28 12.57
N VAL A 14 12.05 -11.79 12.82
CA VAL A 14 13.27 -12.62 12.82
C VAL A 14 13.20 -13.69 13.92
N ALA A 15 12.75 -13.33 15.13
CA ALA A 15 12.60 -14.28 16.22
C ALA A 15 11.55 -15.36 15.89
N LEU A 16 10.38 -14.98 15.37
CA LEU A 16 9.35 -15.94 14.95
C LEU A 16 9.84 -16.84 13.82
N PHE A 17 10.59 -16.30 12.85
CA PHE A 17 11.19 -17.09 11.78
C PHE A 17 12.22 -18.09 12.32
N ALA A 18 13.06 -17.68 13.27
CA ALA A 18 14.02 -18.59 13.90
C ALA A 18 13.32 -19.75 14.62
N VAL A 19 12.24 -19.47 15.39
CA VAL A 19 11.45 -20.53 16.04
C VAL A 19 10.77 -21.44 15.01
N ALA A 20 10.26 -20.88 13.90
CA ALA A 20 9.71 -21.66 12.81
C ALA A 20 10.76 -22.61 12.18
N VAL A 21 11.99 -22.15 11.96
CA VAL A 21 13.09 -22.99 11.45
C VAL A 21 13.48 -24.08 12.44
N VAL A 22 13.66 -23.73 13.72
CA VAL A 22 14.06 -24.67 14.79
C VAL A 22 13.02 -25.77 15.00
N THR A 23 11.73 -25.46 14.80
CA THR A 23 10.65 -26.45 14.89
C THR A 23 10.45 -27.22 13.58
N GLY A 24 10.59 -26.58 12.41
CA GLY A 24 10.32 -27.17 11.10
C GLY A 24 11.40 -28.13 10.59
N VAL A 25 12.68 -27.83 10.83
CA VAL A 25 13.80 -28.67 10.37
C VAL A 25 13.75 -30.08 10.99
N PRO A 26 13.53 -30.27 12.30
CA PRO A 26 13.38 -31.60 12.88
C PRO A 26 12.18 -32.39 12.35
N ILE A 27 11.04 -31.74 12.10
CA ILE A 27 9.82 -32.37 11.56
C ILE A 27 10.08 -32.93 10.15
N PHE A 28 10.92 -32.28 9.34
CA PHE A 28 11.30 -32.80 8.02
C PHE A 28 11.97 -34.19 8.12
N PHE A 29 12.73 -34.43 9.19
CA PHE A 29 13.36 -35.71 9.49
C PHE A 29 12.49 -36.62 10.38
N HIS A 30 11.22 -36.29 10.58
CA HIS A 30 10.26 -37.00 11.44
C HIS A 30 10.66 -37.06 12.92
N ILE A 31 11.51 -36.13 13.36
CA ILE A 31 11.99 -36.06 14.75
C ILE A 31 10.94 -35.32 15.57
N GLY A 32 10.30 -35.99 16.54
CA GLY A 32 9.40 -35.34 17.50
C GLY A 32 8.00 -35.00 16.95
N ASP A 33 7.57 -35.63 15.86
CA ASP A 33 6.34 -35.33 15.11
C ASP A 33 5.09 -35.14 15.95
N ARG A 34 4.87 -35.98 16.98
CA ARG A 34 3.65 -35.92 17.80
C ARG A 34 3.49 -34.59 18.54
N PHE A 35 4.59 -33.91 18.86
CA PHE A 35 4.56 -32.67 19.63
C PHE A 35 4.99 -31.45 18.80
N LEU A 36 6.00 -31.60 17.94
CA LEU A 36 6.53 -30.48 17.15
C LEU A 36 5.61 -30.07 16.02
N LYS A 37 4.92 -31.03 15.37
CA LYS A 37 4.08 -30.75 14.21
C LYS A 37 2.92 -29.82 14.52
N GLY A 38 2.17 -30.12 15.58
CA GLY A 38 1.07 -29.26 16.02
C GLY A 38 1.55 -27.85 16.40
N ALA A 39 2.66 -27.75 17.14
CA ALA A 39 3.21 -26.45 17.51
C ALA A 39 3.68 -25.63 16.28
N HIS A 40 4.33 -26.27 15.31
CA HIS A 40 4.82 -25.63 14.09
C HIS A 40 3.68 -25.11 13.20
N GLU A 41 2.59 -25.85 13.08
CA GLU A 41 1.39 -25.45 12.32
C GLU A 41 0.75 -24.19 12.91
N TRP A 42 0.48 -24.18 14.23
CA TRP A 42 -0.12 -23.03 14.90
C TRP A 42 0.80 -21.81 14.92
N LEU A 43 2.10 -22.00 15.15
CA LEU A 43 3.09 -20.92 15.13
C LEU A 43 3.19 -20.29 13.73
N SER A 44 3.15 -21.11 12.66
CA SER A 44 3.18 -20.63 11.28
C SER A 44 1.93 -19.83 10.92
N LEU A 45 0.75 -20.25 11.38
CA LEU A 45 -0.47 -19.46 11.23
C LEU A 45 -0.35 -18.10 11.93
N ALA A 46 0.14 -18.07 13.17
CA ALA A 46 0.35 -16.84 13.92
C ALA A 46 1.36 -15.91 13.23
N PHE A 47 2.42 -16.48 12.65
CA PHE A 47 3.44 -15.73 11.90
C PHE A 47 2.88 -15.10 10.62
N VAL A 48 2.01 -15.81 9.89
CA VAL A 48 1.44 -15.35 8.61
C VAL A 48 0.26 -14.39 8.79
N ALA A 49 -0.44 -14.42 9.93
CA ALA A 49 -1.63 -13.60 10.19
C ALA A 49 -1.44 -12.08 9.94
N PRO A 50 -0.33 -11.43 10.34
CA PRO A 50 -0.12 -10.01 10.05
C PRO A 50 0.02 -9.71 8.55
N ALA A 51 0.61 -10.63 7.79
CA ALA A 51 0.78 -10.48 6.34
C ALA A 51 -0.57 -10.57 5.62
N VAL A 52 -1.45 -11.50 6.04
CA VAL A 52 -2.78 -11.68 5.43
C VAL A 52 -3.73 -10.54 5.79
N THR A 53 -3.64 -10.01 7.01
CA THR A 53 -4.51 -8.92 7.49
C THR A 53 -4.06 -7.52 7.05
N GLY A 54 -2.96 -7.41 6.30
CA GLY A 54 -2.44 -6.12 5.83
C GLY A 54 -1.97 -5.19 6.95
N SER A 55 -1.64 -5.73 8.12
CA SER A 55 -1.22 -4.95 9.30
C SER A 55 0.26 -4.55 9.25
N GLY A 56 0.99 -4.92 8.19
CA GLY A 56 2.34 -4.44 7.88
C GLY A 56 2.36 -2.95 7.57
N ARG A 57 2.54 -2.12 8.60
CA ARG A 57 2.59 -0.65 8.50
C ARG A 57 3.89 -0.08 7.90
N GLY A 58 4.73 -0.93 7.32
CA GLY A 58 5.96 -0.54 6.63
C GLY A 58 5.76 -0.40 5.12
N GLY A 59 4.86 0.48 4.69
CA GLY A 59 4.72 0.81 3.27
C GLY A 59 5.89 1.68 2.79
N ASN A 60 6.28 1.55 1.52
CA ASN A 60 7.28 2.42 0.89
C ASN A 60 6.88 3.91 1.12
N PRO A 61 7.73 4.77 1.70
CA PRO A 61 7.39 6.17 1.99
C PRO A 61 6.97 6.94 0.73
N MET A 62 7.51 6.59 -0.43
CA MET A 62 7.08 7.16 -1.71
C MET A 62 5.64 6.79 -2.07
N MET A 63 5.20 5.57 -1.73
CA MET A 63 3.81 5.17 -1.96
C MET A 63 2.85 5.84 -0.97
N ALA A 64 3.26 6.04 0.28
CA ALA A 64 2.48 6.80 1.25
C ALA A 64 2.30 8.26 0.81
N LEU A 65 3.38 8.87 0.31
CA LEU A 65 3.35 10.23 -0.24
C LEU A 65 2.48 10.32 -1.50
N ALA A 66 2.64 9.40 -2.45
CA ALA A 66 1.83 9.35 -3.66
C ALA A 66 0.34 9.15 -3.34
N GLY A 67 0.00 8.30 -2.37
CA GLY A 67 -1.37 8.14 -1.89
C GLY A 67 -1.95 9.44 -1.35
N LYS A 68 -1.19 10.18 -0.55
CA LYS A 68 -1.60 11.50 -0.03
C LYS A 68 -1.74 12.57 -1.12
N MET A 69 -0.89 12.54 -2.15
CA MET A 69 -1.01 13.45 -3.30
C MET A 69 -2.30 13.17 -4.08
N VAL A 70 -2.64 11.90 -4.32
CA VAL A 70 -3.88 11.51 -5.02
C VAL A 70 -5.15 11.90 -4.23
N GLU A 71 -5.05 11.98 -2.91
CA GLU A 71 -6.10 12.47 -2.01
C GLU A 71 -6.19 14.01 -1.95
N ALA A 72 -5.15 14.73 -2.37
CA ALA A 72 -5.13 16.19 -2.34
C ALA A 72 -5.96 16.79 -3.50
N PRO A 73 -6.61 17.94 -3.28
CA PRO A 73 -7.28 18.69 -4.35
C PRO A 73 -6.35 19.02 -5.52
N LEU A 74 -6.84 18.93 -6.75
CA LEU A 74 -6.04 19.23 -7.95
C LEU A 74 -5.44 20.65 -7.92
N VAL A 75 -6.14 21.62 -7.32
CA VAL A 75 -5.63 22.98 -7.13
C VAL A 75 -4.36 23.04 -6.27
N GLN A 76 -4.20 22.11 -5.33
CA GLN A 76 -2.98 22.02 -4.49
C GLN A 76 -1.86 21.26 -5.21
N LEU A 77 -2.20 20.37 -6.15
CA LEU A 77 -1.23 19.62 -6.94
C LEU A 77 -0.69 20.42 -8.13
N ALA A 78 -1.49 21.31 -8.71
CA ALA A 78 -1.15 22.10 -9.90
C ALA A 78 0.20 22.83 -9.77
N PRO A 79 0.48 23.60 -8.70
CA PRO A 79 1.77 24.27 -8.53
C PRO A 79 2.94 23.29 -8.43
N ALA A 80 2.75 22.16 -7.77
CA ALA A 80 3.77 21.12 -7.63
C ALA A 80 4.09 20.44 -8.98
N LEU A 81 3.12 20.41 -9.90
CA LEU A 81 3.27 19.88 -11.25
C LEU A 81 3.67 20.96 -12.28
N GLY A 82 3.82 22.22 -11.86
CA GLY A 82 4.17 23.34 -12.74
C GLY A 82 3.10 23.68 -13.78
N VAL A 83 1.83 23.33 -13.52
CA VAL A 83 0.71 23.56 -14.46
C VAL A 83 -0.48 24.19 -13.76
N GLU A 84 -1.30 24.91 -14.53
CA GLU A 84 -2.56 25.46 -14.03
C GLU A 84 -3.59 24.35 -13.73
N ALA A 85 -4.37 24.51 -12.66
CA ALA A 85 -5.38 23.53 -12.27
C ALA A 85 -6.43 23.31 -13.38
N SER A 86 -6.77 24.36 -14.12
CA SER A 86 -7.67 24.29 -15.28
C SER A 86 -7.12 23.44 -16.43
N ALA A 87 -5.80 23.39 -16.61
CA ALA A 87 -5.17 22.53 -17.61
C ALA A 87 -5.27 21.05 -17.21
N LEU A 88 -5.17 20.74 -15.92
CA LEU A 88 -5.40 19.38 -15.40
C LEU A 88 -6.84 18.92 -15.64
N VAL A 89 -7.83 19.78 -15.38
CA VAL A 89 -9.25 19.51 -15.65
C VAL A 89 -9.48 19.21 -17.14
N ARG A 90 -8.94 20.04 -18.04
CA ARG A 90 -9.04 19.83 -19.49
C ARG A 90 -8.48 18.49 -19.93
N ARG A 91 -7.36 18.04 -19.33
CA ARG A 91 -6.76 16.72 -19.63
C ARG A 91 -7.67 15.58 -19.18
N LEU A 92 -8.27 15.70 -18.00
CA LEU A 92 -9.22 14.72 -17.50
C LEU A 92 -10.45 14.64 -18.42
N GLU A 93 -11.00 15.78 -18.82
CA GLU A 93 -12.15 15.85 -19.74
C GLU A 93 -11.82 15.26 -21.12
N ALA A 94 -10.63 15.56 -21.68
CA ALA A 94 -10.15 14.95 -22.92
C ALA A 94 -10.02 13.41 -22.81
N GLY A 95 -9.67 12.91 -21.61
CA GLY A 95 -9.65 11.47 -21.28
C GLY A 95 -11.03 10.86 -20.95
N GLY A 96 -12.12 11.59 -21.17
CA GLY A 96 -13.49 11.13 -20.94
C GLY A 96 -13.87 11.05 -19.45
N ILE A 97 -13.25 11.86 -18.60
CA ILE A 97 -13.67 12.09 -17.21
C ILE A 97 -14.66 13.26 -17.20
N LYS A 98 -15.85 13.05 -16.67
CA LYS A 98 -16.88 14.10 -16.53
C LYS A 98 -16.81 14.70 -15.13
N GLN A 99 -17.27 15.96 -14.98
CA GLN A 99 -17.36 16.64 -13.68
C GLN A 99 -16.01 16.72 -12.93
N ALA A 100 -14.94 17.08 -13.64
CA ALA A 100 -13.63 17.28 -13.04
C ALA A 100 -13.54 18.68 -12.41
N ASP A 101 -13.95 18.81 -11.14
CA ASP A 101 -13.79 20.06 -10.38
C ASP A 101 -12.33 20.16 -9.84
N PRO A 102 -11.62 21.27 -10.06
CA PRO A 102 -10.25 21.45 -9.55
C PRO A 102 -10.16 21.49 -8.00
N ALA A 103 -11.27 21.70 -7.29
CA ALA A 103 -11.35 21.59 -5.85
C ALA A 103 -11.41 20.12 -5.36
N TRP A 104 -11.71 19.18 -6.25
CA TRP A 104 -11.79 17.76 -5.92
C TRP A 104 -10.42 17.09 -6.07
N SER A 105 -10.23 15.99 -5.35
CA SER A 105 -9.03 15.17 -5.48
C SER A 105 -9.14 14.21 -6.65
N ALA A 106 -8.00 13.73 -7.15
CA ALA A 106 -7.98 12.70 -8.20
C ALA A 106 -8.74 11.44 -7.77
N ALA A 107 -8.68 11.07 -6.48
CA ALA A 107 -9.47 9.98 -5.90
C ALA A 107 -10.98 10.24 -5.95
N ALA A 108 -11.43 11.44 -5.56
CA ALA A 108 -12.85 11.79 -5.59
C ALA A 108 -13.41 11.82 -7.01
N ILE A 109 -12.64 12.38 -7.96
CA ILE A 109 -13.00 12.41 -9.38
C ILE A 109 -13.07 10.98 -9.95
N ALA A 110 -12.11 10.12 -9.60
CA ALA A 110 -12.11 8.72 -10.02
C ALA A 110 -13.35 7.96 -9.51
N ALA A 111 -13.68 8.14 -8.23
CA ALA A 111 -14.86 7.54 -7.61
C ALA A 111 -16.17 8.03 -8.26
N ALA A 112 -16.31 9.35 -8.48
CA ALA A 112 -17.49 9.94 -9.13
C ALA A 112 -17.69 9.44 -10.58
N ASN A 113 -16.60 9.07 -11.26
CA ASN A 113 -16.63 8.58 -12.63
C ASN A 113 -16.60 7.04 -12.74
N GLY A 114 -16.60 6.31 -11.62
CA GLY A 114 -16.50 4.84 -11.61
C GLY A 114 -15.21 4.31 -12.25
N LYS A 115 -14.14 5.11 -12.28
CA LYS A 115 -12.85 4.75 -12.90
C LYS A 115 -11.79 4.44 -11.84
N PRO A 116 -10.82 3.56 -12.12
CA PRO A 116 -9.72 3.31 -11.20
C PRO A 116 -8.85 4.58 -11.06
N VAL A 117 -8.43 4.87 -9.83
CA VAL A 117 -7.64 6.10 -9.54
C VAL A 117 -6.32 6.17 -10.33
N GLN A 118 -5.75 5.01 -10.66
CA GLN A 118 -4.56 4.91 -11.49
C GLN A 118 -4.78 5.44 -12.89
N HIS A 119 -5.97 5.24 -13.48
CA HIS A 119 -6.30 5.76 -14.80
C HIS A 119 -6.42 7.30 -14.77
N VAL A 120 -7.04 7.86 -13.72
CA VAL A 120 -7.10 9.32 -13.52
C VAL A 120 -5.71 9.92 -13.31
N ALA A 121 -4.88 9.27 -12.48
CA ALA A 121 -3.49 9.70 -12.28
C ALA A 121 -2.65 9.65 -13.57
N GLN A 122 -2.84 8.61 -14.40
CA GLN A 122 -2.18 8.52 -15.72
C GLN A 122 -2.60 9.67 -16.63
N LEU A 123 -3.89 10.02 -16.69
CA LEU A 123 -4.38 11.15 -17.49
C LEU A 123 -3.80 12.50 -17.03
N LEU A 124 -3.63 12.69 -15.72
CA LEU A 124 -2.98 13.90 -15.18
C LEU A 124 -1.50 14.00 -15.61
N MET A 125 -0.81 12.86 -15.68
CA MET A 125 0.63 12.75 -15.96
C MET A 125 0.99 12.62 -17.45
N ALA A 126 0.02 12.32 -18.33
CA ALA A 126 0.27 11.99 -19.74
C ALA A 126 0.91 13.13 -20.55
N GLU A 127 0.70 14.38 -20.15
CA GLU A 127 1.16 15.57 -20.89
C GLU A 127 2.46 16.18 -20.34
N SER A 128 2.92 15.83 -19.13
CA SER A 128 4.16 16.42 -18.56
C SER A 128 5.46 15.87 -19.17
N ARG A 129 5.35 15.00 -20.18
CA ARG A 129 6.46 14.23 -20.77
C ARG A 129 6.84 14.71 -22.18
N ARG A 130 6.58 15.97 -22.49
CA ARG A 130 7.07 16.65 -23.70
C ARG A 130 7.76 17.96 -23.33
#